data_AF-Q5M4B2-F1
#
_entry.id   AF-Q5M4B2-F1
#
_cell.length_a   1.000
_cell.length_b   1.000
_cell.length_c   1.000
_cell.angle_alpha   90.00
_cell.angle_beta   90.00
_cell.angle_gamma   90.00
#
_symmetry.space_group_name_H-M   'P 1'
#
loop_
_entity.id
_entity.type
_entity.pdbx_description
1 polymer ?
#
loop_
_entity_poly.entity_id
_entity_poly.type
_entity_poly.pdbx_seq_one_letter_code
_entity_poly.pdbx_strand_id
1 'polypeptide(L)'
;MTEKGQDQARQVRAYFEKHDMTFDQYYCTTTERASDTIELATGQTDYQRVKGLKEMHFGIFEGQPEYLHPKTSVAGHFGDHYAQFGG
;
A
#
# COMPACT_ATOMS: atom_id res chain seq x y z
N MET A 1 -6.12 -2.32 -9.81
CA MET A 1 -5.76 -0.92 -9.44
C MET A 1 -6.64 0.07 -10.23
N THR A 2 -6.88 1.30 -9.77
CA THR A 2 -7.62 2.32 -10.55
C THR A 2 -6.71 3.03 -11.55
N GLU A 3 -7.26 3.64 -12.60
CA GLU A 3 -6.48 4.42 -13.60
C GLU A 3 -5.67 5.54 -12.93
N LYS A 4 -6.32 6.32 -12.05
CA LYS A 4 -5.66 7.37 -11.26
C LYS A 4 -4.48 6.81 -10.44
N GLY A 5 -4.62 5.61 -9.86
CA GLY A 5 -3.55 4.97 -9.11
C GLY A 5 -2.35 4.60 -10.00
N GLN A 6 -2.61 4.14 -11.23
CA GLN A 6 -1.57 3.88 -12.21
C GLN A 6 -0.84 5.17 -12.63
N ASP A 7 -1.57 6.26 -12.84
CA ASP A 7 -0.99 7.56 -13.17
C ASP A 7 -0.10 8.09 -12.03
N GLN A 8 -0.54 7.92 -10.79
CA GLN A 8 0.27 8.28 -9.62
C GLN A 8 1.56 7.45 -9.56
N ALA A 9 1.50 6.14 -9.80
CA ALA A 9 2.69 5.30 -9.85
C ALA A 9 3.68 5.74 -10.95
N ARG A 10 3.18 6.08 -12.15
CA ARG A 10 4.00 6.62 -13.24
C ARG A 10 4.65 7.97 -12.90
N GLN A 11 3.95 8.84 -12.18
CA GLN A 11 4.53 10.11 -11.71
C GLN A 11 5.68 9.89 -10.73
N VAL A 12 5.56 8.90 -9.84
CA VAL A 12 6.64 8.51 -8.93
C VAL A 12 7.86 8.00 -9.70
N ARG A 13 7.66 7.20 -10.75
CA ARG A 13 8.75 6.77 -11.64
C ARG A 13 9.48 7.96 -12.26
N ALA A 14 8.74 8.88 -12.87
CA ALA A 14 9.32 10.07 -13.48
C ALA A 14 10.09 10.92 -12.45
N TYR A 15 9.65 10.93 -11.19
CA TYR A 15 10.37 11.58 -10.10
C TYR A 15 11.71 10.88 -9.80
N PHE A 16 11.72 9.56 -9.66
CA PHE A 16 12.95 8.80 -9.45
C PHE A 16 13.96 9.01 -10.58
N GLU A 17 13.51 8.94 -11.84
CA GLU A 17 14.34 9.16 -13.02
C GLU A 17 14.88 10.60 -13.06
N LYS A 18 14.06 11.60 -12.75
CA LYS A 18 14.48 13.02 -12.73
C LYS A 18 15.55 13.31 -11.67
N HIS A 19 15.54 12.56 -10.58
CA HIS A 19 16.43 12.76 -9.45
C HIS A 19 17.57 11.72 -9.39
N ASP A 20 17.77 10.94 -10.45
CA ASP A 20 18.78 9.89 -10.54
C ASP A 20 18.74 8.93 -9.33
N MET A 21 17.53 8.66 -8.82
CA MET A 21 17.33 7.80 -7.66
C MET A 21 17.35 6.33 -8.10
N THR A 22 18.33 5.60 -7.60
CA THR A 22 18.45 4.15 -7.77
C THR A 22 18.32 3.45 -6.42
N PHE A 23 17.84 2.21 -6.45
CA PHE A 23 17.67 1.39 -5.27
C PHE A 23 18.24 0.00 -5.54
N ASP A 24 18.90 -0.59 -4.56
CA ASP A 24 19.50 -1.91 -4.70
C ASP A 24 18.49 -3.04 -4.51
N GLN A 25 17.38 -2.77 -3.79
CA GLN A 25 16.40 -3.78 -3.38
C GLN A 25 14.99 -3.22 -3.41
N TYR A 26 14.03 -4.08 -3.74
CA TYR A 26 12.62 -3.73 -3.92
C TYR A 26 11.74 -4.72 -3.16
N TYR A 27 10.75 -4.19 -2.42
CA TYR A 27 9.84 -4.98 -1.60
C TYR A 27 8.42 -4.48 -1.74
N CYS A 28 7.46 -5.39 -1.86
CA CYS A 28 6.03 -5.06 -1.78
C CYS A 28 5.26 -6.14 -1.02
N THR A 29 4.00 -5.85 -0.71
CA THR A 29 3.10 -6.87 -0.13
C THR A 29 2.73 -7.92 -1.18
N THR A 30 2.08 -9.01 -0.77
CA THR A 30 1.61 -10.03 -1.71
C THR A 30 0.34 -9.62 -2.46
N THR A 31 -0.21 -8.41 -2.26
CA THR A 31 -1.43 -7.97 -2.94
C THR A 31 -1.12 -7.48 -4.36
N GLU A 32 -2.01 -7.80 -5.31
CA GLU A 32 -1.82 -7.44 -6.72
C GLU A 32 -1.66 -5.92 -6.92
N ARG A 33 -2.41 -5.11 -6.17
CA ARG A 33 -2.29 -3.64 -6.26
C ARG A 33 -0.90 -3.15 -5.85
N ALA A 34 -0.28 -3.78 -4.85
CA ALA A 34 1.07 -3.42 -4.41
C ALA A 34 2.12 -3.82 -5.44
N SER A 35 1.97 -5.00 -6.07
CA SER A 35 2.85 -5.42 -7.17
C SER A 35 2.71 -4.53 -8.41
N ASP A 36 1.48 -4.19 -8.82
CA ASP A 36 1.27 -3.30 -9.97
C ASP A 36 1.94 -1.93 -9.73
N THR A 37 1.85 -1.43 -8.49
CA THR A 37 2.42 -0.13 -8.12
C THR A 37 3.94 -0.16 -8.17
N ILE A 38 4.60 -1.18 -7.59
CA ILE A 38 6.07 -1.25 -7.59
C ILE A 38 6.61 -1.41 -9.02
N GLU A 39 5.97 -2.22 -9.85
CA GLU A 39 6.36 -2.41 -11.25
C GLU A 39 6.23 -1.11 -12.05
N LEU A 40 5.11 -0.38 -11.90
CA LEU A 40 4.92 0.90 -12.58
C LEU A 40 5.85 2.00 -12.07
N ALA A 41 6.07 2.07 -10.76
CA ALA A 41 6.86 3.13 -10.13
C ALA A 41 8.36 2.94 -10.30
N THR A 42 8.84 1.70 -10.44
CA THR A 42 10.28 1.39 -10.48
C THR A 42 10.73 0.84 -11.83
N GLY A 43 9.81 0.31 -12.64
CA GLY A 43 10.14 -0.43 -13.86
C GLY A 43 10.79 -1.79 -13.62
N GLN A 44 10.86 -2.25 -12.37
CA GLN A 44 11.52 -3.50 -11.99
C GLN A 44 10.53 -4.65 -11.86
N THR A 45 10.97 -5.83 -12.29
CA THR A 45 10.24 -7.09 -12.12
C THR A 45 10.94 -8.06 -11.16
N ASP A 46 12.18 -7.77 -10.77
CA ASP A 46 12.93 -8.51 -9.74
C ASP A 46 12.78 -7.81 -8.39
N TYR A 47 11.81 -8.26 -7.60
CA TYR A 47 11.50 -7.71 -6.27
C TYR A 47 10.93 -8.79 -5.35
N GLN A 48 11.02 -8.56 -4.04
CA GLN A 48 10.56 -9.51 -3.04
C GLN A 48 9.14 -9.19 -2.56
N ARG A 49 8.26 -10.20 -2.55
CA ARG A 49 6.90 -10.08 -2.01
C ARG A 49 6.89 -10.57 -0.56
N VAL A 50 6.61 -9.67 0.37
CA VAL A 50 6.69 -9.94 1.82
C VAL A 50 5.29 -9.89 2.43
N LYS A 51 4.81 -11.04 2.93
CA LYS A 51 3.48 -11.15 3.57
C LYS A 51 3.35 -10.25 4.82
N GLY A 52 4.46 -10.01 5.52
CA GLY A 52 4.51 -9.15 6.70
C GLY A 52 4.29 -7.66 6.43
N LEU A 53 4.35 -7.22 5.17
CA LEU A 53 4.08 -5.83 4.77
C LEU A 53 2.60 -5.56 4.47
N LYS A 54 1.73 -6.57 4.61
CA LYS A 54 0.29 -6.41 4.32
C LYS A 54 -0.34 -5.29 5.16
N GLU A 55 -1.37 -4.67 4.60
CA GLU A 55 -2.20 -3.69 5.30
C GLU A 55 -2.86 -4.29 6.55
N MET A 56 -3.30 -3.41 7.47
CA MET A 56 -4.11 -3.77 8.63
C MET A 56 -5.32 -4.63 8.22
N HIS A 57 -5.62 -5.65 9.02
CA HIS A 57 -6.84 -6.45 8.86
C HIS A 57 -7.97 -5.75 9.61
N PHE A 58 -9.09 -5.48 8.94
CA PHE A 58 -10.22 -4.78 9.57
C PHE A 58 -11.28 -5.74 10.15
N GLY A 59 -11.05 -7.05 10.05
CA GLY A 59 -11.97 -8.07 10.56
C GLY A 59 -13.33 -7.98 9.87
N ILE A 60 -14.41 -7.92 10.63
CA ILE A 60 -15.78 -7.79 10.08
C ILE A 60 -16.02 -6.47 9.32
N PHE A 61 -15.13 -5.48 9.46
CA PHE A 61 -15.23 -4.19 8.79
C PHE A 61 -14.63 -4.19 7.39
N GLU A 62 -14.01 -5.28 6.95
CA GLU A 62 -13.52 -5.42 5.57
C GLU A 62 -14.67 -5.21 4.56
N GLY A 63 -14.50 -4.23 3.67
CA GLY A 63 -15.50 -3.87 2.66
C GLY A 63 -16.73 -3.14 3.20
N GLN A 64 -16.75 -2.75 4.48
CA GLN A 64 -17.83 -1.96 5.05
C GLN A 64 -17.67 -0.44 4.75
N PRO A 65 -18.75 0.35 4.85
CA PRO A 65 -18.67 1.80 4.67
C PRO A 65 -17.71 2.51 5.64
N GLU A 66 -16.97 3.49 5.12
CA GLU A 66 -15.96 4.26 5.86
C GLU A 66 -16.50 4.91 7.16
N TYR A 67 -17.77 5.34 7.19
CA TYR A 67 -18.34 5.99 8.39
C TYR A 67 -18.49 5.04 9.59
N LEU A 68 -18.30 3.73 9.40
CA LEU A 68 -18.27 2.74 10.47
C LEU A 68 -16.88 2.62 11.11
N HIS A 69 -15.85 3.19 10.50
CA HIS A 69 -14.51 3.21 11.08
C HIS A 69 -14.48 4.15 12.29
N PRO A 70 -13.71 3.85 13.34
CA PRO A 70 -13.55 4.75 14.46
C PRO A 70 -12.88 6.04 13.96
N LYS A 71 -13.25 7.18 14.55
CA LYS A 71 -12.62 8.46 14.20
C LYS A 71 -11.13 8.38 14.53
N THR A 72 -10.28 8.62 13.54
CA THR A 72 -8.84 8.66 13.74
C THR A 72 -8.50 9.79 14.71
N SER A 73 -7.69 9.47 15.72
CA SER A 73 -7.05 10.51 16.52
C SER A 73 -5.81 11.02 15.79
N VAL A 74 -5.37 12.25 16.11
CA VAL A 74 -4.16 12.86 15.53
C VAL A 74 -2.89 12.03 15.85
N ALA A 75 -2.97 11.11 16.81
CA ALA A 75 -1.84 10.31 17.31
C ALA A 75 -1.65 8.94 16.62
N GLY A 76 -2.27 8.71 15.45
CA GLY A 76 -1.95 7.56 14.62
C GLY A 76 -3.12 6.58 14.43
N HIS A 77 -2.85 5.61 13.55
CA HIS A 77 -3.77 4.59 13.06
C HIS A 77 -4.60 3.94 14.16
N PHE A 78 -5.69 3.27 13.75
CA PHE A 78 -6.80 2.72 14.55
C PHE A 78 -6.42 1.82 15.76
N GLY A 79 -5.13 1.69 16.08
CA GLY A 79 -4.60 0.95 17.23
C GLY A 79 -5.07 -0.50 17.16
N ASP A 80 -5.46 -1.02 18.33
CA ASP A 80 -6.02 -2.37 18.44
C ASP A 80 -7.55 -2.39 18.30
N HIS A 81 -8.16 -1.33 17.74
CA HIS A 81 -9.62 -1.22 17.67
C HIS A 81 -10.27 -2.44 16.99
N TYR A 82 -9.64 -2.93 15.93
CA TYR A 82 -10.15 -4.04 15.12
C TYR A 82 -9.89 -5.43 15.71
N ALA A 83 -9.04 -5.54 16.75
CA ALA A 83 -8.64 -6.84 17.31
C ALA A 83 -9.84 -7.62 17.86
N GLN A 84 -10.81 -6.90 18.43
CA GLN A 84 -12.07 -7.47 18.94
C GLN A 84 -13.03 -7.97 17.83
N PHE A 85 -12.75 -7.60 16.58
CA PHE A 85 -13.56 -7.93 15.41
C PHE A 85 -12.86 -8.93 14.47
N GLY A 86 -11.78 -9.56 14.93
CA GLY A 86 -10.96 -10.47 14.12
C GLY A 86 -10.02 -9.74 13.15
N GLY A 87 -9.70 -8.48 13.44
CA GLY A 87 -8.75 -7.64 12.71
C GLY A 87 -7.51 -7.32 13.53
#